data_AF-A0A6M2CPM3-F1
#
_entry.id   AF-A0A6M2CPM3-F1
#
_cell.length_a   1.000
_cell.length_b   1.000
_cell.length_c   1.000
_cell.angle_alpha   90.00
_cell.angle_beta   90.00
_cell.angle_gamma   90.00
#
_symmetry.space_group_name_H-M   'P 1'
#
loop_
_entity.id
_entity.type
_entity.pdbx_description
1 polymer ?
#
loop_
_entity_poly.entity_id
_entity_poly.type
_entity_poly.pdbx_seq_one_letter_code
_entity_poly.pdbx_strand_id
1 'polypeptide(L)'
;PRLGDPNDIPDVRRPVETYAPKTTLLCKIYVTVHFAIVVIAYVKLKHWSTVISTGTLLCGILYIFLSLGAMGAFLDKRKNACALEAFRCALMFVLDARVFQLSSMVDSVAASVFLNIVRATFAASLLGCLTASLRSVAWTVKQKVA
;
A
#
# COMPACT_ATOMS: atom_id res chain seq x y z
N PRO A 1 -5.38 41.77 19.30
CA PRO A 1 -5.49 41.35 17.88
C PRO A 1 -5.66 39.82 17.76
N ARG A 2 -6.91 39.35 17.62
CA ARG A 2 -7.28 37.92 17.47
C ARG A 2 -8.00 37.65 16.13
N LEU A 3 -8.29 38.71 15.39
CA LEU A 3 -8.74 38.66 14.01
C LEU A 3 -7.46 38.71 13.15
N GLY A 4 -7.26 37.71 12.31
CA GLY A 4 -6.26 37.76 11.25
C GLY A 4 -6.54 38.94 10.30
N ASP A 5 -5.53 39.35 9.54
CA ASP A 5 -5.64 40.45 8.61
C ASP A 5 -6.70 40.13 7.53
N PRO A 6 -7.80 40.92 7.42
CA PRO A 6 -8.80 40.72 6.38
C PRO A 6 -8.24 40.84 4.96
N ASN A 7 -7.08 41.48 4.77
CA ASN A 7 -6.39 41.57 3.48
C ASN A 7 -5.64 40.29 3.11
N ASP A 8 -5.46 39.36 4.04
CA ASP A 8 -4.78 38.07 3.83
C ASP A 8 -5.78 36.96 3.43
N ILE A 9 -7.05 37.32 3.20
CA ILE A 9 -8.05 36.40 2.68
C ILE A 9 -7.81 36.25 1.17
N PRO A 10 -7.40 35.07 0.68
CA PRO A 10 -7.21 34.88 -0.75
C PRO A 10 -8.55 35.11 -1.48
N ASP A 11 -8.52 35.87 -2.57
CA ASP A 11 -9.67 36.12 -3.42
C ASP A 11 -10.07 34.83 -4.16
N VAL A 12 -10.97 34.04 -3.54
CA VAL A 12 -11.48 32.79 -4.08
C VAL A 12 -12.50 33.08 -5.19
N ARG A 13 -12.00 33.39 -6.39
CA ARG A 13 -12.82 33.50 -7.59
C ARG A 13 -13.48 32.16 -7.92
N ARG A 14 -14.81 32.12 -7.95
CA ARG A 14 -15.57 30.94 -8.40
C ARG A 14 -15.52 30.86 -9.93
N PRO A 15 -15.40 29.65 -10.50
CA PRO A 15 -15.53 28.35 -9.86
C PRO A 15 -14.19 27.83 -9.34
N VAL A 16 -14.13 27.48 -8.05
CA VAL A 16 -13.02 26.69 -7.51
C VAL A 16 -13.05 25.34 -8.21
N GLU A 17 -11.98 24.97 -8.90
CA GLU A 17 -11.86 23.64 -9.50
C GLU A 17 -11.98 22.61 -8.36
N THR A 18 -13.09 21.89 -8.33
CA THR A 18 -13.31 20.85 -7.32
C THR A 18 -12.21 19.82 -7.46
N TYR A 19 -11.58 19.44 -6.34
CA TYR A 19 -10.64 18.32 -6.32
C TYR A 19 -11.36 17.06 -6.81
N ALA A 20 -11.21 16.77 -8.09
CA ALA A 20 -11.69 15.57 -8.74
C ALA A 20 -10.48 14.62 -8.84
N PRO A 21 -10.28 13.73 -7.85
CA PRO A 21 -9.18 12.79 -7.94
C PRO A 21 -9.38 11.96 -9.20
N LYS A 22 -8.47 12.12 -10.17
CA LYS A 22 -8.47 11.39 -11.45
C LYS A 22 -8.07 9.92 -11.22
N THR A 23 -8.54 9.28 -10.16
CA THR A 23 -8.24 7.88 -9.83
C THR A 23 -9.18 6.98 -10.61
N THR A 24 -8.60 6.01 -11.32
CA THR A 24 -9.36 5.04 -12.09
C THR A 24 -10.16 4.13 -11.15
N LEU A 25 -11.30 3.60 -11.61
CA LEU A 25 -12.12 2.69 -10.82
C LEU A 25 -11.31 1.46 -10.36
N LEU A 26 -10.44 0.94 -11.22
CA LEU A 26 -9.53 -0.17 -10.90
C LEU A 26 -8.59 0.16 -9.74
N CYS A 27 -8.05 1.38 -9.69
CA CYS A 27 -7.20 1.83 -8.58
C CYS A 27 -7.98 1.86 -7.26
N LYS A 28 -9.25 2.31 -7.29
CA LYS A 28 -10.10 2.32 -6.10
C LYS A 28 -10.37 0.90 -5.60
N ILE A 29 -10.80 -0.01 -6.49
CA ILE A 29 -11.04 -1.43 -6.14
C ILE A 29 -9.77 -2.07 -5.56
N TYR A 30 -8.64 -1.84 -6.22
CA TYR A 30 -7.33 -2.32 -5.76
C TYR A 30 -7.02 -1.90 -4.33
N VAL A 31 -7.11 -0.60 -4.05
CA VAL A 31 -6.82 -0.04 -2.72
C VAL A 31 -7.81 -0.58 -1.69
N THR A 32 -9.10 -0.69 -2.03
CA THR A 32 -10.11 -1.26 -1.13
C THR A 32 -9.80 -2.71 -0.76
N VAL A 33 -9.44 -3.55 -1.74
CA VAL A 33 -9.11 -4.97 -1.50
C VAL A 33 -7.87 -5.09 -0.62
N HIS A 34 -6.79 -4.38 -0.95
CA HIS A 34 -5.57 -4.40 -0.14
C HIS A 34 -5.78 -3.83 1.25
N PHE A 35 -6.57 -2.78 1.38
CA PHE A 35 -6.92 -2.20 2.68
C PHE A 35 -7.69 -3.20 3.54
N ALA A 36 -8.67 -3.90 2.97
CA ALA A 36 -9.41 -4.95 3.68
C ALA A 36 -8.47 -6.06 4.18
N ILE A 37 -7.50 -6.48 3.37
CA ILE A 37 -6.48 -7.47 3.77
C ILE A 37 -5.65 -6.94 4.96
N VAL A 38 -5.23 -5.68 4.93
CA VAL A 38 -4.47 -5.03 6.03
C VAL A 38 -5.30 -4.98 7.32
N VAL A 39 -6.59 -4.67 7.23
CA VAL A 39 -7.50 -4.67 8.39
C VAL A 39 -7.64 -6.07 8.98
N ILE A 40 -7.81 -7.10 8.15
CA ILE A 40 -7.87 -8.49 8.60
C ILE A 40 -6.54 -8.88 9.28
N ALA A 41 -5.41 -8.51 8.68
CA ALA A 41 -4.08 -8.74 9.26
C ALA A 41 -3.92 -8.05 10.62
N TYR A 42 -4.40 -6.81 10.78
CA TYR A 42 -4.41 -6.11 12.06
C TYR A 42 -5.22 -6.85 13.13
N VAL A 43 -6.43 -7.30 12.80
CA VAL A 43 -7.28 -8.07 13.74
C VAL A 43 -6.59 -9.36 14.18
N LYS A 44 -5.95 -10.07 13.24
CA LYS A 44 -5.18 -11.28 13.54
C LYS A 44 -3.94 -10.96 14.38
N LEU A 45 -3.18 -9.92 14.03
CA LEU A 45 -1.99 -9.51 14.79
C LEU A 45 -2.35 -9.16 16.24
N LYS A 46 -3.48 -8.47 16.46
CA LYS A 46 -3.99 -8.17 17.79
C LYS A 46 -4.36 -9.45 18.55
N HIS A 47 -5.03 -10.39 17.90
CA HIS A 47 -5.40 -11.67 18.53
C HIS A 47 -4.17 -12.47 18.97
N TRP A 48 -3.09 -12.43 18.22
CA TRP A 48 -1.85 -13.16 18.49
C TRP A 48 -0.83 -12.38 19.32
N SER A 49 -1.16 -11.14 19.71
CA SER A 49 -0.24 -10.22 20.39
C SER A 49 0.31 -10.73 21.72
N THR A 50 -0.38 -11.68 22.35
CA THR A 50 0.03 -12.33 23.61
C THR A 50 0.94 -13.55 23.39
N VAL A 51 1.00 -14.07 22.17
CA VAL A 51 1.73 -15.31 21.82
C VAL A 51 3.01 -15.01 21.06
N ILE A 52 3.02 -13.94 20.25
CA ILE A 52 4.17 -13.56 19.43
C ILE A 52 5.17 -12.71 20.21
N SER A 53 6.43 -12.72 19.77
CA SER A 53 7.46 -11.86 20.34
C SER A 53 7.15 -10.37 20.13
N THR A 54 7.60 -9.52 21.06
CA THR A 54 7.45 -8.05 20.96
C THR A 54 8.07 -7.50 19.66
N GLY A 55 9.19 -8.07 19.21
CA GLY A 55 9.84 -7.68 17.95
C GLY A 55 8.97 -8.00 16.74
N THR A 56 8.36 -9.18 16.70
CA THR A 56 7.41 -9.59 15.66
C THR A 56 6.17 -8.70 15.64
N LEU A 57 5.63 -8.38 16.82
CA LEU A 57 4.49 -7.48 16.97
C LEU A 57 4.80 -6.08 16.43
N LEU A 58 5.93 -5.49 16.85
CA LEU A 58 6.39 -4.18 16.38
C LEU A 58 6.57 -4.18 14.86
N CYS A 59 7.17 -5.22 14.31
CA CYS A 59 7.36 -5.36 12.87
C CYS A 59 6.03 -5.38 12.11
N GLY A 60 5.03 -6.12 12.62
CA GLY A 60 3.68 -6.12 12.05
C GLY A 60 2.99 -4.77 12.10
N ILE A 61 3.11 -4.04 13.22
CA ILE A 61 2.56 -2.69 13.36
C ILE A 61 3.21 -1.73 12.35
N LEU A 62 4.55 -1.74 12.25
CA LEU A 62 5.28 -0.92 11.28
C LEU A 62 4.89 -1.25 9.85
N TYR A 63 4.68 -2.54 9.53
CA TYR A 63 4.21 -2.97 8.22
C TYR A 63 2.81 -2.44 7.88
N ILE A 64 1.89 -2.40 8.86
CA ILE A 64 0.55 -1.83 8.68
C ILE A 64 0.66 -0.33 8.35
N PHE A 65 1.43 0.43 9.12
CA PHE A 65 1.61 1.87 8.86
C PHE A 65 2.27 2.12 7.50
N LEU A 66 3.30 1.36 7.15
CA LEU A 66 3.94 1.41 5.84
C LEU A 66 2.92 1.14 4.73
N SER A 67 2.03 0.17 4.93
CA SER A 67 1.00 -0.19 3.95
C SER A 67 -0.05 0.92 3.77
N LEU A 68 -0.48 1.56 4.85
CA LEU A 68 -1.38 2.71 4.78
C LEU A 68 -0.73 3.89 4.04
N GLY A 69 0.53 4.17 4.35
CA GLY A 69 1.31 5.21 3.66
C GLY A 69 1.49 4.93 2.17
N ALA A 70 1.76 3.68 1.80
CA ALA A 70 1.88 3.25 0.40
C ALA A 70 0.57 3.42 -0.37
N MET A 71 -0.57 3.01 0.21
CA MET A 71 -1.88 3.20 -0.42
C MET A 71 -2.22 4.69 -0.58
N GLY A 72 -1.93 5.52 0.43
CA GLY A 72 -2.11 6.96 0.32
C GLY A 72 -1.27 7.57 -0.80
N ALA A 73 0.01 7.21 -0.90
CA ALA A 73 0.88 7.64 -1.98
C ALA A 73 0.40 7.17 -3.37
N PHE A 74 -0.20 5.98 -3.44
CA PHE A 74 -0.77 5.40 -4.66
C PHE A 74 -2.02 6.15 -5.12
N LEU A 75 -2.94 6.48 -4.20
CA LEU A 75 -4.13 7.30 -4.49
C LEU A 75 -3.77 8.72 -4.94
N ASP A 76 -2.74 9.31 -4.32
CA ASP A 76 -2.21 10.63 -4.66
C ASP A 76 -1.41 10.65 -5.99
N LYS A 77 -1.22 9.49 -6.64
CA LYS A 77 -0.39 9.32 -7.85
C LYS A 77 1.01 9.94 -7.72
N ARG A 78 1.63 9.83 -6.54
CA ARG A 78 2.99 10.35 -6.34
C ARG A 78 3.98 9.63 -7.26
N LYS A 79 5.02 10.34 -7.73
CA LYS A 79 6.05 9.78 -8.64
C LYS A 79 6.72 8.51 -8.08
N ASN A 80 6.82 8.42 -6.75
CA ASN A 80 7.46 7.29 -6.05
C ASN A 80 6.46 6.18 -5.65
N ALA A 81 5.18 6.29 -6.02
CA ALA A 81 4.14 5.35 -5.59
C ALA A 81 4.41 3.91 -6.06
N CYS A 82 4.88 3.74 -7.30
CA CYS A 82 5.19 2.40 -7.84
C CYS A 82 6.34 1.73 -7.08
N ALA A 83 7.40 2.49 -6.77
CA ALA A 83 8.55 1.97 -6.03
C ALA A 83 8.17 1.61 -4.58
N LEU A 84 7.39 2.45 -3.92
CA LEU A 84 6.91 2.20 -2.57
C LEU A 84 5.98 0.98 -2.50
N GLU A 85 5.15 0.78 -3.53
CA GLU A 85 4.27 -0.37 -3.64
C GLU A 85 5.03 -1.67 -3.90
N ALA A 86 6.04 -1.63 -4.79
CA ALA A 86 6.93 -2.77 -5.01
C ALA A 86 7.70 -3.14 -3.73
N PHE A 87 8.21 -2.15 -2.99
CA PHE A 87 8.84 -2.35 -1.71
C PHE A 87 7.88 -2.98 -0.69
N ARG A 88 6.66 -2.43 -0.55
CA ARG A 88 5.62 -2.99 0.33
C ARG A 88 5.31 -4.45 0.02
N CYS A 89 5.20 -4.79 -1.26
CA CYS A 89 4.90 -6.16 -1.68
C CYS A 89 6.08 -7.10 -1.45
N ALA A 90 7.31 -6.70 -1.77
CA ALA A 90 8.50 -7.51 -1.50
C ALA A 90 8.66 -7.75 0.02
N LEU A 91 8.45 -6.71 0.82
CA LEU A 91 8.55 -6.78 2.27
C LEU A 91 7.50 -7.73 2.87
N MET A 92 6.29 -7.81 2.29
CA MET A 92 5.29 -8.81 2.68
C MET A 92 5.85 -10.24 2.60
N PHE A 93 6.45 -10.61 1.46
CA PHE A 93 7.02 -11.96 1.27
C PHE A 93 8.19 -12.23 2.21
N VAL A 94 9.04 -11.24 2.46
CA VAL A 94 10.15 -11.36 3.41
C VAL A 94 9.63 -11.57 4.84
N LEU A 95 8.64 -10.78 5.27
CA LEU A 95 8.05 -10.92 6.60
C LEU A 95 7.31 -12.26 6.77
N ASP A 96 6.56 -12.68 5.75
CA ASP A 96 5.87 -13.96 5.75
C ASP A 96 6.88 -15.14 5.85
N ALA A 97 7.95 -15.12 5.07
CA ALA A 97 8.93 -16.20 5.04
C ALA A 97 9.86 -16.24 6.27
N ARG A 98 10.18 -15.08 6.88
CA ARG A 98 11.24 -14.99 7.89
C ARG A 98 10.75 -14.67 9.30
N VAL A 99 9.62 -13.96 9.42
CA VAL A 99 9.17 -13.41 10.71
C VAL A 99 7.90 -14.09 11.19
N PHE A 100 6.85 -14.13 10.36
CA PHE A 100 5.57 -14.66 10.78
C PHE A 100 5.41 -16.15 10.52
N GLN A 101 6.04 -16.70 9.47
CA GLN A 101 5.86 -18.09 9.08
C GLN A 101 4.37 -18.47 9.04
N LEU A 102 3.52 -17.63 8.43
CA LEU A 102 2.05 -17.75 8.55
C LEU A 102 1.52 -19.12 8.13
N SER A 103 2.24 -19.83 7.26
CA SER A 103 1.91 -21.20 6.85
C SER A 103 1.88 -22.20 8.02
N SER A 104 2.71 -22.04 9.06
CA SER A 104 2.75 -22.95 10.21
C SER A 104 1.73 -22.59 11.28
N MET A 105 1.15 -21.39 11.22
CA MET A 105 0.15 -20.87 12.17
C MET A 105 -1.29 -21.18 11.76
N VAL A 106 -1.48 -21.82 10.60
CA VAL A 106 -2.79 -22.07 10.01
C VAL A 106 -3.14 -23.54 10.10
N ASP A 107 -4.15 -23.83 10.91
CA ASP A 107 -4.64 -25.20 11.12
C ASP A 107 -5.82 -25.58 10.22
N SER A 108 -6.45 -24.60 9.56
CA SER A 108 -7.65 -24.83 8.73
C SER A 108 -7.39 -24.65 7.24
N VAL A 109 -7.98 -25.54 6.43
CA VAL A 109 -7.92 -25.47 4.97
C VAL A 109 -8.41 -24.12 4.46
N ALA A 110 -9.49 -23.59 5.02
CA ALA A 110 -10.04 -22.29 4.66
C ALA A 110 -9.02 -21.14 4.87
N ALA A 111 -8.30 -21.13 5.98
CA ALA A 111 -7.27 -20.12 6.22
C ALA A 111 -6.05 -20.29 5.30
N SER A 112 -5.71 -21.53 4.91
CA SER A 112 -4.60 -21.77 3.98
C SER A 112 -4.93 -21.26 2.57
N VAL A 113 -6.16 -21.48 2.11
CA VAL A 113 -6.67 -20.94 0.84
C VAL A 113 -6.66 -19.42 0.89
N PHE A 114 -7.15 -18.82 1.99
CA PHE A 114 -7.13 -17.38 2.16
C PHE A 114 -5.72 -16.79 2.08
N LEU A 115 -4.74 -17.39 2.77
CA LEU A 115 -3.34 -16.94 2.70
C LEU A 115 -2.76 -17.02 1.29
N ASN A 116 -3.07 -18.09 0.54
CA ASN A 116 -2.62 -18.22 -0.84
C ASN A 116 -3.25 -17.17 -1.75
N ILE A 117 -4.53 -16.81 -1.55
CA ILE A 117 -5.18 -15.70 -2.26
C ILE A 117 -4.49 -14.37 -1.94
N VAL A 118 -4.16 -14.13 -0.67
CA VAL A 118 -3.41 -12.93 -0.25
C VAL A 118 -2.05 -12.90 -0.95
N ARG A 119 -1.26 -13.98 -0.89
CA ARG A 119 0.04 -14.08 -1.57
C ARG A 119 -0.09 -13.83 -3.07
N ALA A 120 -1.08 -14.43 -3.73
CA ALA A 120 -1.32 -14.23 -5.16
C ALA A 120 -1.67 -12.77 -5.48
N THR A 121 -2.48 -12.12 -4.64
CA THR A 121 -2.86 -10.71 -4.79
C THR A 121 -1.62 -9.80 -4.71
N PHE A 122 -0.75 -10.03 -3.73
CA PHE A 122 0.50 -9.28 -3.57
C PHE A 122 1.52 -9.59 -4.67
N ALA A 123 1.61 -10.83 -5.14
CA ALA A 123 2.46 -11.21 -6.27
C ALA A 123 2.03 -10.53 -7.57
N ALA A 124 0.73 -10.54 -7.89
CA ALA A 124 0.18 -9.87 -9.06
C ALA A 124 0.47 -8.37 -9.03
N SER A 125 0.34 -7.76 -7.84
CA SER A 125 0.64 -6.34 -7.60
C SER A 125 2.12 -6.02 -7.84
N LEU A 126 3.03 -6.85 -7.32
CA LEU A 126 4.47 -6.71 -7.51
C LEU A 126 4.86 -6.84 -8.98
N LEU A 127 4.33 -7.85 -9.69
CA LEU A 127 4.56 -8.03 -11.12
C LEU A 127 4.04 -6.86 -11.95
N GLY A 128 2.86 -6.33 -11.60
CA GLY A 128 2.31 -5.13 -12.22
C GLY A 128 3.23 -3.92 -12.06
N CYS A 129 3.76 -3.68 -10.86
CA CYS A 129 4.71 -2.59 -10.61
C CYS A 129 6.06 -2.79 -11.30
N LEU A 130 6.59 -4.02 -11.33
CA LEU A 130 7.85 -4.33 -12.00
C LEU A 130 7.74 -4.13 -13.51
N THR A 131 6.67 -4.63 -14.14
CA THR A 131 6.45 -4.44 -15.58
C THR A 131 6.26 -2.97 -15.95
N ALA A 132 5.54 -2.19 -15.13
CA ALA A 132 5.41 -0.75 -15.31
C ALA A 132 6.76 -0.01 -15.19
N SER A 133 7.60 -0.43 -14.24
CA SER A 133 8.92 0.17 -14.01
C SER A 133 9.93 -0.19 -15.10
N LEU A 134 9.92 -1.43 -15.59
CA LEU A 134 10.75 -1.85 -16.73
C LEU A 134 10.36 -1.09 -18.01
N ARG A 135 9.05 -0.89 -18.23
CA ARG A 135 8.57 -0.07 -19.34
C ARG A 135 9.06 1.37 -19.22
N SER A 136 8.92 2.01 -18.06
CA SER A 136 9.37 3.40 -17.89
C SER A 136 10.87 3.58 -18.10
N VAL A 137 11.69 2.64 -17.63
CA VAL A 137 13.14 2.64 -17.89
C VAL A 137 13.44 2.46 -19.38
N ALA A 138 12.79 1.49 -20.04
CA ALA A 138 12.98 1.26 -21.47
C ALA A 138 12.61 2.47 -22.34
N TRP A 139 11.54 3.20 -21.99
CA TRP A 139 11.15 4.45 -22.65
C TRP A 139 12.22 5.54 -22.48
N THR A 140 12.74 5.71 -21.25
CA THR A 140 13.79 6.70 -20.97
C THR A 140 15.09 6.38 -21.73
N VAL A 141 15.47 5.10 -21.81
CA VAL A 141 16.64 4.67 -22.59
C VAL A 141 16.43 4.93 -24.08
N LYS A 142 15.24 4.61 -24.62
CA LYS A 142 14.92 4.85 -26.04
C LYS A 142 14.99 6.34 -26.42
N GLN A 143 14.55 7.24 -25.55
CA GLN A 143 14.66 8.70 -25.77
C GLN A 143 16.09 9.25 -25.69
N LYS A 144 17.01 8.54 -25.05
CA LYS A 144 18.41 8.97 -24.90
C LYS A 144 19.31 8.45 -26.03
N VAL A 145 18.81 7.50 -26.82
CA VAL A 145 19.50 6.83 -27.93
C VAL A 145 18.99 7.30 -29.30
N ALA A 146 17.80 7.92 -29.36
CA ALA A 146 17.26 8.62 -30.54
C ALA A 146 17.67 10.10 -30.52
#